data_AF-A0A127PZG5-F1
#
_entry.id   AF-A0A127PZG5-F1
#
_cell.length_a   1.000
_cell.length_b   1.000
_cell.length_c   1.000
_cell.angle_alpha   90.00
_cell.angle_beta   90.00
_cell.angle_gamma   90.00
#
_symmetry.space_group_name_H-M   'P 1'
#
loop_
_entity.id
_entity.type
_entity.pdbx_description
1 polymer ?
#
loop_
_entity_poly.entity_id
_entity_poly.type
_entity_poly.pdbx_seq_one_letter_code
_entity_poly.pdbx_strand_id
1 'polypeptide(L)'
;MDLLFRLTTVHEASQRLPWNVSDAPRDFIDKLLRGIVGIEIPIDSLNGKIKVSQDEALQDRWGTVEGLRAEGSSNASAMALLVQQAITECAEK
;
A
#
# COMPACT_ATOMS: atom_id res chain seq x y z
N MET A 1 -15.84 16.46 -9.29
CA MET A 1 -16.43 16.14 -7.99
C MET A 1 -16.36 14.65 -7.66
N ASP A 2 -16.55 13.74 -8.61
CA ASP A 2 -16.51 12.28 -8.39
C ASP A 2 -15.31 11.79 -7.54
N LEU A 3 -14.09 12.24 -7.86
CA LEU A 3 -12.87 11.88 -7.12
C LEU A 3 -12.98 12.21 -5.62
N LEU A 4 -13.55 13.36 -5.26
CA LEU A 4 -13.67 13.79 -3.88
C LEU A 4 -14.64 12.91 -3.10
N PHE A 5 -15.82 12.64 -3.68
CA PHE A 5 -16.80 11.74 -3.07
C PHE A 5 -16.23 10.34 -2.86
N ARG A 6 -15.56 9.77 -3.87
CA ARG A 6 -14.91 8.46 -3.77
C ARG A 6 -13.86 8.42 -2.66
N LEU A 7 -13.01 9.45 -2.58
CA LEU A 7 -11.96 9.52 -1.56
C LEU A 7 -12.58 9.61 -0.15
N THR A 8 -13.59 10.46 0.03
CA THR A 8 -14.34 10.57 1.28
C THR A 8 -14.99 9.24 1.66
N THR A 9 -15.67 8.56 0.73
CA THR A 9 -16.27 7.24 1.01
C THR A 9 -15.24 6.22 1.49
N VAL A 10 -14.07 6.14 0.86
CA VAL A 10 -13.00 5.20 1.27
C VAL A 10 -12.50 5.49 2.68
N HIS A 11 -12.27 6.76 3.02
CA HIS A 11 -11.66 7.14 4.30
C HIS A 11 -12.68 7.18 5.46
N GLU A 12 -13.95 7.41 5.18
CA GLU A 12 -15.03 7.43 6.17
C GLU A 12 -15.68 6.04 6.37
N ALA A 13 -15.31 5.03 5.57
CA ALA A 13 -15.93 3.70 5.58
C ALA A 13 -15.87 2.98 6.93
N SER A 14 -14.85 3.27 7.75
CA SER A 14 -14.69 2.65 9.07
C SER A 14 -15.46 3.38 10.18
N GLN A 15 -16.02 4.55 9.90
CA GLN A 15 -16.74 5.35 10.89
C GLN A 15 -18.15 4.81 11.13
N ARG A 16 -18.62 4.91 12.37
CA ARG A 16 -20.00 4.50 12.72
C ARG A 16 -21.06 5.36 12.03
N LEU A 17 -20.72 6.62 11.78
CA LEU A 17 -21.55 7.61 11.09
C LEU A 17 -20.65 8.25 10.02
N PRO A 18 -20.55 7.64 8.82
CA PRO A 18 -19.69 8.13 7.75
C PRO A 18 -20.13 9.52 7.30
N TRP A 19 -19.21 10.48 7.27
CA TRP A 19 -19.50 11.81 6.76
C TRP A 19 -19.52 11.85 5.23
N ASN A 20 -20.44 12.62 4.64
CA ASN A 20 -20.50 12.86 3.20
C ASN A 20 -20.19 14.33 2.86
N VAL A 21 -19.56 14.55 1.71
CA VAL A 21 -19.29 15.90 1.18
C VAL A 21 -20.57 16.73 1.06
N SER A 22 -21.72 16.11 0.76
CA SER A 22 -23.02 16.79 0.70
C SER A 22 -23.59 17.21 2.05
N ASP A 23 -23.02 16.73 3.16
CA ASP A 23 -23.47 17.11 4.51
C ASP A 23 -23.02 18.54 4.87
N ALA A 24 -22.02 19.07 4.16
CA ALA A 24 -21.62 20.47 4.28
C ALA A 24 -22.40 21.38 3.33
N PRO A 25 -22.64 22.65 3.72
CA PRO A 25 -23.26 23.65 2.84
C PRO A 25 -22.49 23.80 1.52
N ARG A 26 -23.23 23.90 0.41
CA ARG A 26 -22.64 23.94 -0.93
C ARG A 26 -21.63 25.08 -1.13
N ASP A 27 -21.98 26.29 -0.67
CA ASP A 27 -21.10 27.47 -0.81
C ASP A 27 -19.78 27.32 -0.06
N PHE A 28 -19.79 26.56 1.04
CA PHE A 28 -18.59 26.25 1.80
C PHE A 28 -17.67 25.30 1.02
N ILE A 29 -18.23 24.23 0.45
CA ILE A 29 -17.48 23.30 -0.41
C ILE A 29 -16.95 24.00 -1.65
N ASP A 30 -17.76 24.82 -2.33
CA ASP A 30 -17.33 25.57 -3.52
C ASP A 30 -16.16 26.51 -3.23
N LYS A 31 -16.07 27.05 -1.99
CA LYS A 31 -14.92 27.85 -1.55
C LYS A 31 -13.66 27.02 -1.36
N LEU A 32 -13.78 25.84 -0.75
CA LEU A 32 -12.63 24.94 -0.53
C LEU A 32 -12.10 24.38 -1.84
N LEU A 33 -12.99 24.03 -2.79
CA LEU A 33 -12.62 23.49 -4.09
C LEU A 33 -11.70 24.44 -4.89
N ARG A 34 -11.82 25.75 -4.71
CA ARG A 34 -10.93 26.72 -5.37
C ARG A 34 -9.46 26.62 -4.93
N GLY A 35 -9.20 26.00 -3.77
CA GLY A 35 -7.85 25.75 -3.26
C GLY A 35 -7.26 24.40 -3.67
N ILE A 36 -7.99 23.59 -4.44
CA ILE A 36 -7.60 22.21 -4.77
C ILE A 36 -7.29 22.12 -6.25
N VAL A 37 -6.11 21.59 -6.57
CA VAL A 37 -5.72 21.20 -7.94
C VAL A 37 -5.89 19.69 -8.07
N GLY A 38 -6.78 19.26 -8.96
CA GLY A 38 -6.94 17.86 -9.31
C GLY A 38 -5.91 17.43 -10.35
N ILE A 39 -5.23 16.31 -10.10
CA ILE A 39 -4.28 15.70 -11.04
C ILE A 39 -4.76 14.28 -11.29
N GLU A 40 -4.81 13.88 -12.55
CA GLU A 40 -5.07 12.51 -12.98
C GLU A 40 -3.82 11.97 -13.68
N ILE A 41 -3.36 10.79 -13.26
CA ILE A 41 -2.21 10.11 -13.85
C ILE A 41 -2.75 8.84 -14.52
N PRO A 42 -2.90 8.82 -15.86
CA PRO A 42 -3.30 7.61 -16.55
C PRO A 42 -2.18 6.56 -16.40
N ILE A 43 -2.57 5.34 -16.02
CA ILE A 43 -1.63 4.23 -15.90
C ILE A 43 -1.38 3.67 -17.30
N ASP A 44 -0.17 3.90 -17.82
CA ASP A 44 0.28 3.33 -19.09
C ASP A 44 0.89 1.93 -18.90
N SER A 45 1.80 1.79 -17.92
CA SER A 45 2.36 0.50 -17.52
C SER A 45 2.72 0.49 -16.05
N LEU A 46 2.72 -0.72 -15.46
CA LEU A 46 3.16 -0.95 -14.09
C LEU A 46 4.38 -1.88 -14.11
N ASN A 47 5.52 -1.39 -13.62
CA ASN A 47 6.74 -2.16 -13.50
C ASN A 47 7.13 -2.27 -12.03
N GLY A 48 7.17 -3.48 -11.50
CA GLY A 48 7.58 -3.77 -10.12
C GLY A 48 8.90 -4.53 -10.09
N LYS A 49 9.72 -4.28 -9.06
CA LYS A 49 10.91 -5.08 -8.77
C LYS A 49 10.87 -5.55 -7.33
N ILE A 50 10.93 -6.86 -7.14
CA ILE A 50 11.02 -7.48 -5.81
C ILE A 50 12.49 -7.82 -5.57
N LYS A 51 13.06 -7.33 -4.47
CA LYS A 51 14.43 -7.61 -4.04
C LYS A 51 14.40 -8.31 -2.70
N VAL A 52 14.54 -9.63 -2.73
CA VAL A 52 14.38 -10.54 -1.58
C VAL A 52 15.56 -11.52 -1.52
N SER A 53 16.77 -10.97 -1.65
CA SER A 53 18.04 -11.70 -1.59
C SER A 53 18.16 -12.86 -2.59
N GLN A 54 17.60 -12.70 -3.80
CA GLN A 54 17.61 -13.79 -4.80
C GLN A 54 19.02 -14.14 -5.31
N ASP A 55 19.97 -13.20 -5.23
CA ASP A 55 21.35 -13.37 -5.69
C ASP A 55 22.27 -14.02 -4.63
N GLU A 56 21.74 -14.30 -3.44
CA GLU A 56 22.51 -14.86 -2.32
C GLU A 56 22.39 -16.40 -2.25
N ALA A 57 23.34 -17.03 -1.56
CA ALA A 57 23.27 -18.47 -1.32
C ALA A 57 22.04 -18.83 -0.48
N LEU A 58 21.50 -20.04 -0.69
CA LEU A 58 20.28 -20.49 0.00
C LEU A 58 20.38 -20.38 1.54
N GLN A 59 21.55 -20.66 2.10
CA GLN A 59 21.81 -20.58 3.54
C GLN A 59 21.71 -19.13 4.05
N ASP A 60 22.25 -18.16 3.32
CA ASP A 60 22.21 -16.73 3.67
C ASP A 60 20.78 -16.20 3.60
N ARG A 61 20.00 -16.67 2.62
CA ARG A 61 18.57 -16.33 2.50
C ARG A 61 17.76 -16.84 3.69
N TRP A 62 18.00 -18.07 4.16
CA TRP A 62 17.38 -18.58 5.38
C TRP A 62 17.82 -17.81 6.63
N GLY A 63 19.11 -17.48 6.74
CA GLY A 63 19.62 -16.63 7.83
C GLY A 63 18.96 -15.24 7.84
N THR A 64 18.69 -14.68 6.66
CA THR A 64 17.94 -13.43 6.52
C THR A 64 16.50 -13.56 7.02
N VAL A 65 15.80 -14.67 6.68
CA VAL A 65 14.44 -14.94 7.20
C VAL A 65 14.44 -15.03 8.72
N GLU A 66 15.40 -15.74 9.31
CA GLU A 66 15.51 -15.90 10.76
C GLU A 66 15.80 -14.57 11.46
N GLY A 67 16.78 -13.79 10.95
CA GLY A 67 17.13 -12.48 11.48
C GLY A 67 15.96 -11.50 11.45
N LEU A 68 15.24 -11.44 10.32
CA LEU A 68 14.06 -10.57 10.18
C LEU A 68 12.91 -10.98 11.11
N ARG A 69 12.72 -12.29 11.35
CA ARG A 69 11.72 -12.77 12.33
C ARG A 69 12.09 -12.40 13.76
N ALA A 70 13.37 -12.43 14.10
CA ALA A 70 13.87 -12.09 15.43
C ALA A 70 13.75 -10.57 15.73
N GLU A 71 13.78 -9.71 14.71
CA GLU A 71 13.63 -8.26 14.87
C GLU A 71 12.24 -7.85 15.43
N GLY A 72 11.20 -8.64 15.14
CA GLY A 72 9.86 -8.48 15.73
C GLY A 72 9.03 -7.29 15.22
N SER A 73 9.53 -6.52 14.25
CA SER A 73 8.75 -5.45 13.61
C SER A 73 7.78 -6.02 12.57
N SER A 74 6.66 -5.32 12.32
CA SER A 74 5.67 -5.74 11.31
C SER A 74 6.28 -5.77 9.91
N ASN A 75 7.13 -4.80 9.60
CA ASN A 75 7.84 -4.72 8.32
C ASN A 75 8.86 -5.85 8.17
N ALA A 76 9.62 -6.17 9.21
CA ALA A 76 10.57 -7.28 9.17
C ALA A 76 9.84 -8.62 9.00
N SER A 77 8.72 -8.81 9.70
CA SER A 77 7.88 -10.01 9.54
C SER A 77 7.33 -10.14 8.13
N ALA A 78 6.84 -9.04 7.53
CA ALA A 78 6.36 -9.03 6.15
C ALA A 78 7.48 -9.35 5.14
N MET A 79 8.68 -8.79 5.35
CA MET A 79 9.84 -9.08 4.50
C MET A 79 10.31 -10.53 4.63
N ALA A 80 10.34 -11.08 5.85
CA ALA A 80 10.71 -12.47 6.09
C ALA A 80 9.80 -13.44 5.32
N LEU A 81 8.49 -13.14 5.24
CA LEU A 81 7.54 -13.91 4.44
C LEU A 81 7.88 -13.84 2.94
N LEU A 82 8.18 -12.66 2.41
CA LEU A 82 8.52 -12.50 0.99
C LEU A 82 9.83 -13.21 0.62
N VAL A 83 10.85 -13.13 1.48
CA VAL A 83 12.12 -13.87 1.29
C VAL A 83 11.87 -15.37 1.32
N GLN A 84 11.07 -15.86 2.28
CA GLN A 84 10.72 -17.27 2.39
C GLN A 84 9.95 -17.77 1.17
N GLN A 85 8.95 -17.01 0.69
CA GLN A 85 8.19 -17.34 -0.52
C GLN A 85 9.09 -17.46 -1.75
N ALA A 86 10.03 -16.51 -1.92
CA ALA A 86 10.98 -16.57 -3.02
C ALA A 86 11.97 -17.74 -2.91
N ILE A 87 12.21 -18.28 -1.70
CA ILE A 87 13.01 -19.50 -1.54
C ILE A 87 12.21 -20.71 -2.04
N THR A 88 10.94 -20.81 -1.64
CA THR A 88 10.06 -21.94 -2.00
C THR A 88 9.72 -21.96 -3.48
N GLU A 89 9.47 -20.80 -4.11
CA GLU A 89 9.16 -20.71 -5.55
C GLU A 89 10.36 -21.09 -6.44
N CYS A 90 11.60 -20.91 -5.96
CA CYS A 90 12.79 -21.39 -6.64
C CYS A 90 12.99 -22.91 -6.52
N ALA A 91 12.41 -23.55 -5.51
CA ALA A 91 12.53 -25.00 -5.30
C ALA A 91 11.52 -25.81 -6.14
N GLU A 92 10.47 -25.16 -6.62
CA GLU A 92 9.41 -25.77 -7.45
C GLU A 92 9.66 -25.65 -8.96
N LYS A 93 10.71 -24.94 -9.38
CA LYS A 93 11.20 -24.88 -10.76
C LYS A 93 12.40 -25.79 -10.95
#